data_AF-A0A934X572-F1
#
_entry.id   AF-A0A934X572-F1
#
_cell.length_a   1.000
_cell.length_b   1.000
_cell.length_c   1.000
_cell.angle_alpha   90.00
_cell.angle_beta   90.00
_cell.angle_gamma   90.00
#
_symmetry.space_group_name_H-M   'P 1'
#
loop_
_entity.id
_entity.type
_entity.pdbx_description
1 polymer ?
#
loop_
_entity_poly.entity_id
_entity_poly.type
_entity_poly.pdbx_seq_one_letter_code
_entity_poly.pdbx_strand_id
1 'polypeptide(L)'
;MTGSMTWDEGGAGEASGQVASMADAVQAQSRRLAGITVNQGDATGMIRELLHTWATELDLRGEALDVWATAVRAQTETVARTDHRMRLA
;
A
#
# COMPACT_ATOMS: atom_id res chain seq x y z
N MET A 1 24.69 15.10 22.23
CA MET A 1 24.56 14.29 21.01
C MET A 1 23.14 14.42 20.48
N THR A 2 22.86 15.42 19.65
CA THR A 2 21.65 15.48 18.84
C THR A 2 21.97 14.76 17.55
N GLY A 3 21.65 13.46 17.48
CA GLY A 3 21.81 12.69 16.28
C GLY A 3 20.89 13.27 15.20
N SER A 4 21.47 14.02 14.27
CA SER A 4 20.82 14.37 13.01
C SER A 4 20.56 13.06 12.27
N MET A 5 19.39 12.46 12.48
CA MET A 5 18.87 11.44 11.58
C MET A 5 18.56 12.17 10.27
N THR A 6 19.52 12.20 9.35
CA THR A 6 19.33 12.71 7.99
C THR A 6 18.28 11.84 7.33
N TRP A 7 17.09 12.39 7.13
CA TRP A 7 16.02 11.74 6.38
C TRP A 7 16.46 11.62 4.91
N ASP A 8 16.53 10.39 4.40
CA ASP A 8 16.82 10.12 2.99
C ASP A 8 15.54 10.31 2.16
N GLU A 9 15.33 11.52 1.66
CA GLU A 9 14.17 11.88 0.82
C GLU A 9 14.08 11.00 -0.44
N GLY A 10 15.22 10.66 -1.04
CA GLY A 10 15.30 9.83 -2.23
C GLY A 10 14.85 8.41 -1.95
N GLY A 11 15.45 7.78 -0.94
CA GLY A 11 15.08 6.43 -0.50
C GLY A 11 13.63 6.34 -0.01
N ALA A 12 13.13 7.34 0.70
CA ALA A 12 11.72 7.40 1.13
C ALA A 12 10.76 7.55 -0.05
N GLY A 13 11.11 8.36 -1.05
CA GLY A 13 10.36 8.51 -2.29
C GLY A 13 10.27 7.20 -3.06
N GLU A 14 11.39 6.52 -3.27
CA GLU A 14 11.44 5.21 -3.93
C GLU A 14 10.62 4.14 -3.18
N ALA A 15 10.78 4.07 -1.85
CA ALA A 15 10.01 3.15 -1.02
C ALA A 15 8.50 3.39 -1.14
N SER A 16 8.05 4.66 -1.09
CA SER A 16 6.63 4.98 -1.25
C SER A 16 6.07 4.56 -2.61
N GLY A 17 6.85 4.72 -3.70
CA GLY A 17 6.46 4.27 -5.04
C GLY A 17 6.37 2.74 -5.14
N GLN A 18 7.30 2.02 -4.54
CA GLN A 18 7.27 0.55 -4.50
C GLN A 18 6.04 0.04 -3.74
N VAL A 19 5.72 0.65 -2.59
CA VAL A 19 4.56 0.30 -1.77
C VAL A 19 3.25 0.56 -2.52
N ALA A 20 3.13 1.68 -3.22
CA ALA A 20 1.98 1.97 -4.07
C ALA A 20 1.82 0.93 -5.19
N SER A 21 2.93 0.54 -5.85
CA SER A 21 2.89 -0.52 -6.86
C SER A 21 2.47 -1.89 -6.28
N MET A 22 2.84 -2.18 -5.03
CA MET A 22 2.38 -3.39 -4.33
C MET A 22 0.87 -3.32 -4.02
N ALA A 23 0.36 -2.16 -3.62
CA ALA A 23 -1.06 -1.93 -3.39
C ALA A 23 -1.86 -2.24 -4.67
N ASP A 24 -1.43 -1.71 -5.81
CA ASP A 24 -2.06 -1.96 -7.12
C ASP A 24 -2.07 -3.46 -7.48
N ALA A 25 -0.95 -4.15 -7.26
CA ALA A 25 -0.83 -5.58 -7.56
C ALA A 25 -1.77 -6.43 -6.70
N VAL A 26 -1.89 -6.09 -5.41
CA VAL A 26 -2.77 -6.78 -4.46
C VAL A 26 -4.24 -6.53 -4.80
N GLN A 27 -4.62 -5.29 -5.11
CA GLN A 27 -5.98 -4.96 -5.55
C GLN A 27 -6.34 -5.68 -6.85
N ALA A 28 -5.40 -5.78 -7.79
CA ALA A 28 -5.61 -6.54 -9.03
C ALA A 28 -5.87 -8.03 -8.76
N GLN A 29 -5.19 -8.63 -7.77
CA GLN A 29 -5.44 -10.01 -7.34
C GLN A 29 -6.80 -10.16 -6.67
N SER A 30 -7.20 -9.21 -5.81
CA SER A 30 -8.53 -9.17 -5.20
C SER A 30 -9.64 -9.21 -6.27
N ARG A 31 -9.58 -8.29 -7.24
CA ARG A 31 -10.56 -8.21 -8.34
C ARG A 31 -10.61 -9.50 -9.17
N ARG A 32 -9.45 -10.13 -9.41
CA ARG A 32 -9.39 -11.42 -10.12
C ARG A 32 -10.11 -12.53 -9.35
N LEU A 33 -9.87 -12.65 -8.05
CA LEU A 33 -10.53 -13.66 -7.20
C LEU A 33 -12.04 -13.42 -7.13
N ALA A 34 -12.47 -12.17 -6.97
CA ALA A 34 -13.89 -11.80 -6.96
C ALA A 34 -14.62 -12.14 -8.28
N GLY A 35 -13.90 -12.16 -9.41
CA GLY A 35 -14.43 -12.53 -10.72
C GLY A 35 -14.54 -14.04 -10.99
N ILE A 36 -14.00 -14.90 -10.13
CA ILE A 36 -14.03 -16.36 -10.34
C ILE A 36 -15.46 -16.87 -10.13
N THR A 37 -16.05 -17.42 -11.19
CA THR A 37 -17.33 -18.12 -11.11
C THR A 37 -17.11 -19.59 -10.76
N VAL A 38 -17.70 -20.06 -9.66
CA VAL A 38 -17.60 -21.47 -9.23
C VAL A 38 -18.94 -22.18 -9.47
N ASN A 39 -18.92 -23.24 -10.30
CA ASN A 39 -20.10 -24.02 -10.71
C ASN A 39 -20.64 -24.92 -9.58
N GLN A 40 -21.97 -25.04 -9.48
CA GLN A 40 -22.71 -25.61 -8.33
C GLN A 40 -22.30 -27.05 -7.94
N GLY A 41 -22.20 -27.27 -6.62
CA GLY A 41 -21.87 -28.52 -5.91
C GLY A 41 -21.60 -28.23 -4.42
N ASP A 42 -21.68 -29.21 -3.51
CA ASP A 42 -21.56 -28.94 -2.06
C ASP A 42 -20.20 -28.33 -1.67
N ALA A 43 -19.11 -28.76 -2.30
CA ALA A 43 -17.78 -28.16 -2.10
C ALA A 43 -17.65 -26.75 -2.71
N THR A 44 -18.52 -26.40 -3.66
CA THR A 44 -18.50 -25.11 -4.37
C THR A 44 -18.87 -23.94 -3.47
N GLY A 45 -19.76 -24.14 -2.49
CA GLY A 45 -20.15 -23.11 -1.53
C GLY A 45 -18.96 -22.64 -0.69
N MET A 46 -18.25 -23.60 -0.08
CA MET A 46 -17.04 -23.33 0.71
C MET A 46 -15.93 -22.68 -0.13
N ILE A 47 -15.73 -23.14 -1.38
CA ILE A 47 -14.75 -22.53 -2.29
C ILE A 47 -15.12 -21.08 -2.60
N ARG A 48 -16.40 -20.77 -2.83
CA ARG A 48 -16.87 -19.41 -3.10
C ARG A 48 -16.68 -18.49 -1.89
N GLU A 49 -16.98 -18.97 -0.69
CA GLU A 49 -16.76 -18.23 0.56
C GLU A 49 -15.27 -17.96 0.82
N LEU A 50 -14.41 -18.95 0.56
CA LEU A 50 -12.96 -18.79 0.68
C LEU A 50 -12.42 -17.76 -0.30
N LEU A 51 -12.84 -17.83 -1.58
CA LEU A 51 -12.46 -16.86 -2.61
C LEU A 51 -12.90 -15.44 -2.26
N HIS A 52 -14.12 -15.29 -1.73
CA HIS A 52 -14.64 -14.00 -1.28
C HIS A 52 -13.84 -13.45 -0.09
N THR A 53 -13.56 -14.30 0.91
CA THR A 53 -12.75 -13.91 2.08
C THR A 53 -11.36 -13.43 1.66
N TRP A 54 -10.69 -14.16 0.75
CA TRP A 54 -9.38 -13.78 0.25
C TRP A 54 -9.41 -12.50 -0.59
N ALA A 55 -10.44 -12.30 -1.41
CA ALA A 55 -10.61 -11.05 -2.14
C ALA A 55 -10.70 -9.86 -1.18
N THR A 56 -11.53 -9.97 -0.13
CA THR A 56 -11.66 -8.94 0.91
C THR A 56 -10.36 -8.68 1.66
N GLU A 57 -9.64 -9.73 2.07
CA GLU A 57 -8.35 -9.56 2.75
C GLU A 57 -7.30 -8.87 1.87
N LEU A 58 -7.24 -9.23 0.59
CA LEU A 58 -6.32 -8.58 -0.34
C LEU A 58 -6.71 -7.12 -0.52
N ASP A 59 -7.99 -6.81 -0.68
CA ASP A 59 -8.44 -5.42 -0.84
C ASP A 59 -8.01 -4.54 0.35
N LEU A 60 -8.25 -5.01 1.58
CA LEU A 60 -7.83 -4.33 2.81
C LEU A 60 -6.30 -4.16 2.90
N ARG A 61 -5.52 -5.15 2.47
CA ARG A 61 -4.06 -5.03 2.42
C ARG A 61 -3.62 -4.00 1.38
N GLY A 62 -4.29 -3.95 0.24
CA GLY A 62 -4.07 -2.94 -0.79
C GLY A 62 -4.31 -1.52 -0.25
N GLU A 63 -5.45 -1.29 0.39
CA GLU A 63 -5.77 0.00 1.02
C GLU A 63 -4.74 0.39 2.09
N ALA A 64 -4.31 -0.55 2.94
CA ALA A 64 -3.32 -0.27 3.97
C ALA A 64 -1.95 0.14 3.38
N LEU A 65 -1.54 -0.51 2.28
CA LEU A 65 -0.31 -0.15 1.57
C LEU A 65 -0.43 1.24 0.94
N ASP A 66 -1.57 1.58 0.33
CA ASP A 66 -1.80 2.91 -0.25
C ASP A 66 -1.75 4.04 0.80
N VAL A 67 -2.39 3.82 1.96
CA VAL A 67 -2.30 4.74 3.11
C VAL A 67 -0.86 4.91 3.57
N TRP A 68 -0.09 3.82 3.63
CA TRP A 68 1.31 3.88 4.05
C TRP A 68 2.18 4.64 3.03
N ALA A 69 2.01 4.37 1.73
CA ALA A 69 2.69 5.12 0.67
C ALA A 69 2.39 6.62 0.74
N THR A 70 1.13 6.97 0.96
CA THR A 70 0.68 8.36 1.13
C THR A 70 1.32 9.02 2.34
N ALA A 71 1.39 8.33 3.48
CA ALA A 71 2.03 8.84 4.69
C ALA A 71 3.53 9.12 4.50
N VAL A 72 4.25 8.19 3.86
CA VAL A 72 5.69 8.35 3.58
C VAL A 72 5.93 9.53 2.63
N ARG A 73 5.08 9.70 1.62
CA ARG A 73 5.15 10.84 0.70
C ARG A 73 4.92 12.17 1.42
N ALA A 74 3.87 12.26 2.23
CA ALA A 74 3.54 13.47 3.00
C ALA A 74 4.65 13.84 4.01
N GLN A 75 5.27 12.83 4.63
CA GLN A 75 6.42 13.03 5.52
C GLN A 75 7.63 13.56 4.75
N THR A 76 7.93 12.99 3.57
CA THR A 76 9.01 13.44 2.69
C THR A 76 8.82 14.89 2.26
N GLU A 77 7.61 15.27 1.86
CA GLU A 77 7.28 16.66 1.51
C GLU A 77 7.39 17.63 2.69
N THR A 78 7.11 17.17 3.91
CA THR A 78 7.21 17.99 5.13
C THR A 78 8.66 18.22 5.53
N VAL A 79 9.51 17.19 5.42
CA VAL A 79 10.95 17.32 5.64
C VAL A 79 11.55 18.29 4.62
N ALA A 80 11.30 18.10 3.32
CA ALA A 80 11.83 18.96 2.27
C ALA A 80 11.46 20.44 2.47
N ARG A 81 10.22 20.73 2.87
CA ARG A 81 9.77 22.10 3.20
C ARG A 81 10.48 22.67 4.42
N THR A 82 10.72 21.86 5.44
CA THR A 82 11.40 22.28 6.68
C THR A 82 12.87 22.60 6.39
N ASP A 83 13.54 21.73 5.64
CA ASP A 83 14.93 21.92 5.20
C ASP A 83 15.09 23.19 4.35
N HIS A 84 14.19 23.40 3.38
CA HIS A 84 14.20 24.61 2.58
C HIS A 84 14.06 25.88 3.44
N ARG A 85 13.17 25.86 4.44
CA ARG A 85 12.97 26.98 5.36
C ARG A 85 14.19 27.27 6.21
N MET A 86 14.88 26.23 6.69
CA MET A 86 16.10 26.40 7.48
C MET A 86 17.28 26.94 6.66
N ARG A 87 17.35 26.66 5.36
CA ARG A 87 18.40 27.21 4.47
C ARG A 87 18.20 28.68 4.12
N LEU A 88 16.99 29.21 4.31
CA LEU A 88 16.63 30.60 4.01
C LEU A 88 16.63 31.52 5.25
N ALA A 89 16.78 30.97 6.46
CA ALA A 89 16.79 31.69 7.74
C ALA A 89 18.22 31.94 8.23
#